data_AF-A0A126NW37-F1
#
_entry.id   AF-A0A126NW37-F1
#
_cell.length_a   1.000
_cell.length_b   1.000
_cell.length_c   1.000
_cell.angle_alpha   90.00
_cell.angle_beta   90.00
_cell.angle_gamma   90.00
#
_symmetry.space_group_name_H-M   'P 1'
#
loop_
_entity.id
_entity.type
_entity.pdbx_description
1 polymer ?
#
loop_
_entity_poly.entity_id
_entity_poly.type
_entity_poly.pdbx_seq_one_letter_code
_entity_poly.pdbx_strand_id
1 'polypeptide(L)'
;MDANGSMVDCQTWLLSEWSEFRRRFKHTVENAWGNQMLFLPSEGHSADSKLSDADFKRLVGNPKMPAHVQGALEIDLVETAEAAQAVIEVINLKRAGTRFRDQMTRISNESVQFTHREFKFGKSRSVDGKTGQITAAHEVGHWLRGPTQRVFEHIDRQAMLKKGKADASVPKKVLDRMQYGETLGRYYSLMGGGSVVGDHEAGPWMERLAKHTHLTGGWVFVHKQHFHWSVGDISPRQKRLLGS
;
A
#
# COMPACT_ATOMS: atom_id res chain seq x y z
N MET A 1 1.03 -3.35 27.85
CA MET A 1 -0.33 -2.91 27.47
C MET A 1 -0.39 -2.72 25.96
N ASP A 2 -1.50 -3.10 25.33
CA ASP A 2 -1.76 -2.80 23.91
C ASP A 2 -2.10 -1.32 23.69
N ALA A 3 -2.35 -0.90 22.45
CA ALA A 3 -2.71 0.48 22.12
C ALA A 3 -4.09 0.95 22.68
N ASN A 4 -4.88 0.06 23.31
CA ASN A 4 -6.07 0.43 24.07
C ASN A 4 -5.81 0.56 25.58
N GLY A 5 -4.59 0.28 26.05
CA GLY A 5 -4.29 0.18 27.48
C GLY A 5 -4.67 -1.17 28.09
N SER A 6 -5.05 -2.17 27.29
CA SER A 6 -5.37 -3.51 27.80
C SER A 6 -4.09 -4.25 28.19
N MET A 7 -4.11 -4.97 29.32
CA MET A 7 -3.03 -5.88 29.68
C MET A 7 -3.08 -7.10 28.76
N VAL A 8 -1.91 -7.48 28.23
CA VAL A 8 -1.76 -8.60 27.30
C VAL A 8 -0.58 -9.44 27.76
N ASP A 9 -0.81 -10.73 27.92
CA ASP A 9 0.23 -11.68 28.33
C ASP A 9 1.24 -11.86 27.19
N CYS A 10 2.48 -11.52 27.50
CA CYS A 10 3.61 -11.61 26.57
C CYS A 10 4.60 -12.65 27.08
N GLN A 11 5.49 -13.10 26.20
CA GLN A 11 6.61 -13.97 26.54
C GLN A 11 7.90 -13.42 25.92
N THR A 12 9.04 -13.86 26.44
CA THR A 12 10.35 -13.49 25.87
C THR A 12 10.55 -14.23 24.55
N TRP A 13 11.23 -13.60 23.60
CA TRP A 13 11.64 -14.23 22.36
C TRP A 13 12.78 -15.22 22.59
N LEU A 14 12.64 -16.44 22.06
CA LEU A 14 13.81 -17.27 21.78
C LEU A 14 14.53 -16.73 20.53
N LEU A 15 15.85 -16.89 20.47
CA LEU A 15 16.66 -16.39 19.34
C LEU A 15 16.19 -16.98 17.99
N SER A 16 15.83 -18.26 17.98
CA SER A 16 15.31 -18.96 16.80
C SER A 16 13.96 -18.41 16.35
N GLU A 17 13.05 -18.16 17.29
CA GLU A 17 11.72 -17.58 17.03
C GLU A 17 11.83 -16.15 16.48
N TRP A 18 12.74 -15.35 17.05
CA TRP A 18 12.97 -13.99 16.58
C TRP A 18 13.55 -13.96 15.17
N SER A 19 14.51 -14.84 14.89
CA SER A 19 15.10 -14.97 13.56
C SER A 19 14.08 -15.39 12.51
N GLU A 20 13.22 -16.35 12.85
CA GLU A 20 12.13 -16.79 11.98
C GLU A 20 11.07 -15.69 11.77
N PHE A 21 10.72 -14.94 12.83
CA PHE A 21 9.83 -13.80 12.72
C PHE A 21 10.39 -12.74 11.77
N ARG A 22 11.67 -12.34 11.92
CA ARG A 22 12.33 -11.35 11.04
C ARG A 22 12.26 -11.77 9.58
N ARG A 23 12.57 -13.04 9.30
CA ARG A 23 12.51 -13.61 7.94
C ARG A 23 11.09 -13.53 7.37
N ARG A 24 10.08 -13.95 8.14
CA ARG A 24 8.67 -13.87 7.73
C ARG A 24 8.20 -12.44 7.56
N PHE A 25 8.54 -11.55 8.48
CA PHE A 25 8.18 -10.14 8.42
C PHE A 25 8.66 -9.50 7.12
N LYS A 26 9.96 -9.60 6.82
CA LYS A 26 10.54 -9.08 5.57
C LYS A 26 9.82 -9.67 4.36
N HIS A 27 9.79 -11.00 4.25
CA HIS A 27 9.18 -11.70 3.13
C HIS A 27 7.71 -11.31 2.90
N THR A 28 6.90 -11.32 3.96
CA THR A 28 5.47 -11.04 3.88
C THR A 28 5.23 -9.58 3.48
N VAL A 29 5.92 -8.63 4.10
CA VAL A 29 5.71 -7.21 3.82
C VAL A 29 6.15 -6.88 2.40
N GLU A 30 7.35 -7.30 1.99
CA GLU A 30 7.85 -7.06 0.64
C GLU A 30 6.93 -7.68 -0.41
N ASN A 31 6.44 -8.92 -0.19
CA ASN A 31 5.51 -9.56 -1.10
C ASN A 31 4.15 -8.86 -1.18
N ALA A 32 3.64 -8.36 -0.05
CA ALA A 32 2.36 -7.66 -0.01
C ALA A 32 2.39 -6.40 -0.90
N TRP A 33 3.52 -5.70 -0.97
CA TRP A 33 3.65 -4.50 -1.79
C TRP A 33 4.19 -4.80 -3.21
N GLY A 34 5.30 -5.54 -3.33
CA GLY A 34 6.07 -5.70 -4.56
C GLY A 34 5.45 -6.57 -5.66
N ASN A 35 4.39 -7.31 -5.34
CA ASN A 35 3.72 -8.20 -6.31
C ASN A 35 2.50 -7.57 -7.01
N GLN A 36 2.22 -6.28 -6.79
CA GLN A 36 0.97 -5.68 -7.25
C GLN A 36 1.15 -4.47 -8.18
N MET A 37 2.31 -3.78 -8.16
CA MET A 37 2.46 -2.49 -8.84
C MET A 37 3.30 -2.52 -10.11
N LEU A 38 2.67 -2.09 -11.20
CA LEU A 38 3.36 -1.72 -12.43
C LEU A 38 2.96 -0.30 -12.84
N PHE A 39 3.88 0.38 -13.50
CA PHE A 39 3.71 1.75 -13.96
C PHE A 39 4.00 1.83 -15.43
N LEU A 40 3.05 2.36 -16.19
CA LEU A 40 3.16 2.54 -17.62
C LEU A 40 3.27 4.02 -17.98
N PRO A 41 4.05 4.37 -19.01
CA PRO A 41 4.00 5.70 -19.60
C PRO A 41 2.57 6.03 -20.04
N SER A 42 2.09 7.23 -19.70
CA SER A 42 0.77 7.69 -20.11
C SER A 42 0.71 7.91 -21.62
N GLU A 43 -0.22 7.23 -22.28
CA GLU A 43 -0.34 7.24 -23.74
C GLU A 43 -1.17 8.41 -24.30
N GLY A 44 -1.72 9.26 -23.41
CA GLY A 44 -2.80 10.21 -23.73
C GLY A 44 -2.56 11.15 -24.92
N HIS A 45 -3.67 11.46 -25.61
CA HIS A 45 -3.78 12.50 -26.65
C HIS A 45 -4.24 13.87 -26.11
N SER A 46 -4.49 14.01 -24.81
CA SER A 46 -4.94 15.27 -24.23
C SER A 46 -3.80 16.29 -24.17
N ALA A 47 -4.14 17.58 -24.19
CA ALA A 47 -3.18 18.68 -23.99
C ALA A 47 -2.43 18.60 -22.64
N ASP A 48 -2.91 17.77 -21.71
CA ASP A 48 -2.29 17.44 -20.43
C ASP A 48 -1.37 16.20 -20.50
N SER A 49 -1.15 15.60 -21.68
CA SER A 49 -0.19 14.50 -21.82
C SER A 49 1.23 15.06 -21.72
N LYS A 50 1.84 14.83 -20.55
CA LYS A 50 3.13 15.42 -20.18
C LYS A 50 4.35 14.70 -20.79
N LEU A 51 4.14 13.62 -21.55
CA LEU A 51 5.20 12.90 -22.26
C LEU A 51 5.28 13.33 -23.72
N SER A 52 6.42 13.90 -24.13
CA SER A 52 6.69 14.17 -25.55
C SER A 52 6.83 12.86 -26.34
N ASP A 53 6.59 12.90 -27.65
CA ASP A 53 6.83 11.74 -28.53
C ASP A 53 8.30 11.29 -28.52
N ALA A 54 9.25 12.20 -28.24
CA ALA A 54 10.67 11.88 -28.08
C ALA A 54 10.94 11.12 -26.78
N ASP A 55 10.34 11.54 -25.66
CA ASP A 55 10.48 10.86 -24.37
C ASP A 55 9.80 9.49 -24.40
N PHE A 56 8.61 9.41 -25.01
CA PHE A 56 7.90 8.17 -25.19
C PHE A 56 8.73 7.17 -26.03
N LYS A 57 9.30 7.62 -27.16
CA LYS A 57 10.21 6.79 -27.99
C LYS A 57 11.42 6.28 -27.21
N ARG A 58 11.99 7.07 -26.29
CA ARG A 58 13.10 6.61 -25.44
C ARG A 58 12.66 5.50 -24.47
N LEU A 59 11.44 5.58 -23.96
CA LEU A 59 10.88 4.59 -23.03
C LEU A 59 10.47 3.28 -23.73
N VAL A 60 9.85 3.36 -24.91
CA VAL A 60 9.33 2.19 -25.64
C VAL A 60 10.23 1.68 -26.77
N GLY A 61 11.32 2.38 -27.07
CA GLY A 61 12.12 2.18 -28.28
C GLY A 61 12.97 0.91 -28.32
N ASN A 62 13.08 0.19 -27.19
CA ASN A 62 13.79 -1.08 -27.15
C ASN A 62 12.80 -2.25 -27.08
N PRO A 63 12.58 -3.00 -28.18
CA PRO A 63 11.64 -4.12 -28.20
C PRO A 63 12.07 -5.29 -27.30
N LYS A 64 13.31 -5.30 -26.81
CA LYS A 64 13.82 -6.31 -25.86
C LYS A 64 13.65 -5.90 -24.40
N MET A 65 13.19 -4.68 -24.12
CA MET A 65 12.95 -4.21 -22.76
C MET A 65 11.48 -3.94 -22.52
N PRO A 66 10.91 -4.39 -21.39
CA PRO A 66 9.59 -3.95 -21.00
C PRO A 66 9.58 -2.44 -20.78
N ALA A 67 8.69 -1.73 -21.48
CA ALA A 67 8.51 -0.28 -21.33
C ALA A 67 7.66 0.09 -20.09
N HIS A 68 7.82 -0.66 -19.00
CA HIS A 68 7.13 -0.45 -17.73
C HIS A 68 8.13 -0.34 -16.59
N VAL A 69 7.73 0.33 -15.51
CA VAL A 69 8.48 0.31 -14.24
C VAL A 69 7.72 -0.55 -13.24
N GLN A 70 8.42 -1.45 -12.56
CA GLN A 70 7.84 -2.20 -11.46
C GLN A 70 8.05 -1.46 -10.14
N GLY A 71 6.97 -1.30 -9.38
CA GLY A 71 7.03 -0.83 -8.00
C GLY A 71 7.46 -1.96 -7.08
N ALA A 72 8.54 -1.77 -6.35
CA ALA A 72 8.99 -2.69 -5.31
C ALA A 72 9.20 -1.94 -3.98
N LEU A 73 8.94 -2.65 -2.89
CA LEU A 73 9.33 -2.27 -1.54
C LEU A 73 10.40 -3.26 -1.08
N GLU A 74 11.52 -2.73 -0.59
CA GLU A 74 12.60 -3.51 0.03
C GLU A 74 12.83 -2.98 1.44
N ILE A 75 12.99 -3.89 2.40
CA ILE A 75 13.15 -3.58 3.82
C ILE A 75 14.41 -4.23 4.35
N ASP A 76 15.33 -3.40 4.84
CA ASP A 76 16.51 -3.88 5.55
C ASP A 76 16.29 -3.82 7.06
N LEU A 77 16.33 -5.00 7.70
CA LEU A 77 16.18 -5.13 9.14
C LEU A 77 17.53 -4.96 9.81
N VAL A 78 17.78 -3.77 10.36
CA VAL A 78 19.00 -3.43 11.11
C VAL A 78 18.94 -3.91 12.57
N GLU A 79 20.11 -4.06 13.19
CA GLU A 79 20.22 -4.55 14.57
C GLU A 79 20.03 -3.46 15.62
N THR A 80 20.32 -2.21 15.28
CA THR A 80 20.21 -1.08 16.21
C THR A 80 19.28 0.01 15.69
N ALA A 81 18.62 0.70 16.62
CA ALA A 81 17.65 1.74 16.29
C ALA A 81 18.31 2.98 15.67
N GLU A 82 19.58 3.26 15.98
CA GLU A 82 20.28 4.45 15.46
C GLU A 82 20.54 4.37 13.95
N ALA A 83 20.68 3.16 13.41
CA ALA A 83 20.86 2.92 11.97
C ALA A 83 19.53 2.86 11.20
N ALA A 84 18.39 2.92 11.89
CA ALA A 84 17.08 2.66 11.31
C ALA A 84 16.39 3.94 10.80
N GLN A 85 15.74 3.84 9.63
CA GLN A 85 14.86 4.91 9.11
C GLN A 85 13.49 4.93 9.81
N ALA A 86 13.06 3.79 10.33
CA ALA A 86 11.83 3.60 11.08
C ALA A 86 12.01 2.47 12.11
N VAL A 87 11.30 2.55 13.23
CA VAL A 87 11.36 1.57 14.32
C VAL A 87 9.97 1.06 14.62
N ILE A 88 9.85 -0.26 14.77
CA ILE A 88 8.63 -0.95 15.17
C ILE A 88 8.92 -1.93 16.28
N GLU A 89 8.17 -1.80 17.36
CA GLU A 89 8.25 -2.74 18.47
C GLU A 89 7.43 -3.99 18.14
N VAL A 90 8.00 -5.17 18.39
CA VAL A 90 7.32 -6.43 18.10
C VAL A 90 7.11 -7.21 19.39
N ILE A 91 5.85 -7.45 19.70
CA ILE A 91 5.42 -8.15 20.90
C ILE A 91 5.22 -9.63 20.61
N ASN A 92 5.87 -10.50 21.40
CA ASN A 92 5.60 -11.95 21.36
C ASN A 92 4.44 -12.28 22.30
N LEU A 93 3.27 -12.54 21.73
CA LEU A 93 2.08 -12.94 22.47
C LEU A 93 2.28 -14.33 23.07
N LYS A 94 1.94 -14.49 24.34
CA LYS A 94 2.07 -15.78 25.04
C LYS A 94 1.08 -16.83 24.52
N ARG A 95 -0.07 -16.40 24.02
CA ARG A 95 -1.14 -17.28 23.50
C ARG A 95 -1.54 -16.82 22.11
N ALA A 96 -1.59 -17.76 21.17
CA ALA A 96 -2.04 -17.47 19.82
C ALA A 96 -3.51 -17.03 19.79
N GLY A 97 -3.87 -16.13 18.87
CA GLY A 97 -5.20 -15.54 18.74
C GLY A 97 -5.55 -14.54 19.84
N THR A 98 -4.58 -14.16 20.69
CA THR A 98 -4.80 -13.12 21.69
C THR A 98 -5.07 -11.80 21.00
N ARG A 99 -6.18 -11.14 21.36
CA ARG A 99 -6.53 -9.85 20.79
C ARG A 99 -5.46 -8.81 21.18
N PHE A 100 -4.76 -8.31 20.17
CA PHE A 100 -3.78 -7.23 20.29
C PHE A 100 -4.17 -6.08 19.37
N ARG A 101 -4.09 -4.84 19.85
CA ARG A 101 -4.27 -3.67 18.99
C ARG A 101 -2.91 -3.24 18.44
N ASP A 102 -2.65 -3.64 17.21
CA ASP A 102 -1.54 -3.15 16.40
C ASP A 102 -1.68 -1.65 16.08
N GLN A 103 -0.53 -1.02 15.84
CA GLN A 103 -0.38 0.34 15.34
C GLN A 103 0.99 0.51 14.69
N MET A 104 1.21 1.61 13.97
CA MET A 104 2.40 1.84 13.16
C MET A 104 3.74 1.56 13.86
N THR A 105 3.85 1.88 15.15
CA THR A 105 5.09 1.71 15.92
C THR A 105 5.14 0.43 16.75
N ARG A 106 4.08 -0.38 16.74
CA ARG A 106 3.99 -1.58 17.58
C ARG A 106 3.05 -2.62 16.99
N ILE A 107 3.58 -3.81 16.71
CA ILE A 107 2.83 -4.97 16.23
C ILE A 107 3.07 -6.21 17.09
N SER A 108 2.28 -7.25 16.84
CA SER A 108 2.49 -8.57 17.42
C SER A 108 3.23 -9.54 16.49
N ASN A 109 3.67 -10.67 17.04
CA ASN A 109 4.19 -11.82 16.27
C ASN A 109 3.16 -12.43 15.30
N GLU A 110 1.86 -12.17 15.48
CA GLU A 110 0.80 -12.64 14.57
C GLU A 110 0.54 -11.69 13.41
N SER A 111 1.03 -10.46 13.48
CA SER A 111 0.72 -9.39 12.51
C SER A 111 1.32 -9.63 11.11
N VAL A 112 2.19 -10.64 10.98
CA VAL A 112 2.74 -11.13 9.70
C VAL A 112 1.86 -12.20 9.03
N GLN A 113 0.74 -12.58 9.66
CA GLN A 113 -0.22 -13.55 9.12
C GLN A 113 -1.34 -12.82 8.36
N PHE A 114 -1.88 -13.49 7.33
CA PHE A 114 -3.05 -12.99 6.63
C PHE A 114 -4.30 -13.24 7.48
N THR A 115 -4.90 -12.18 7.99
CA THR A 115 -6.09 -12.28 8.84
C THR A 115 -7.33 -11.90 8.04
N HIS A 116 -8.29 -12.83 7.97
CA HIS A 116 -9.58 -12.57 7.36
C HIS A 116 -10.44 -11.66 8.26
N ARG A 117 -11.16 -10.72 7.63
CA ARG A 117 -12.11 -9.84 8.29
C ARG A 117 -13.43 -9.91 7.55
N GLU A 118 -14.48 -10.23 8.30
CA GLU A 118 -15.85 -10.04 7.83
C GLU A 118 -16.22 -8.58 8.06
N PHE A 119 -16.86 -7.97 7.07
CA PHE A 119 -17.32 -6.60 7.17
C PHE A 119 -18.73 -6.48 6.64
N LYS A 120 -19.43 -5.48 7.18
CA LYS A 120 -20.72 -5.02 6.67
C LYS A 120 -20.56 -3.61 6.16
N PHE A 121 -20.86 -3.40 4.89
CA PHE A 121 -20.68 -2.14 4.19
C PHE A 121 -22.04 -1.52 3.81
N GLY A 122 -22.12 -0.18 3.76
CA GLY A 122 -23.32 0.60 3.39
C GLY A 122 -24.15 1.14 4.57
N LYS A 123 -25.00 2.15 4.30
CA LYS A 123 -25.86 2.84 5.31
C LYS A 123 -26.77 1.88 6.09
N SER A 124 -27.17 0.76 5.49
CA SER A 124 -28.02 -0.28 6.10
C SER A 124 -27.27 -1.57 6.45
N ARG A 125 -25.93 -1.63 6.29
CA ARG A 125 -25.14 -2.87 6.45
C ARG A 125 -25.61 -4.04 5.58
N SER A 126 -26.23 -3.77 4.43
CA SER A 126 -26.83 -4.81 3.57
C SER A 126 -25.82 -5.55 2.68
N VAL A 127 -24.57 -5.08 2.61
CA VAL A 127 -23.52 -5.75 1.84
C VAL A 127 -22.55 -6.40 2.83
N ASP A 128 -22.66 -7.72 2.93
CA ASP A 128 -21.70 -8.54 3.67
C ASP A 128 -20.54 -8.90 2.74
N GLY A 129 -19.33 -8.84 3.27
CA GLY A 129 -18.13 -9.14 2.51
C GLY A 129 -17.05 -9.76 3.39
N LYS A 130 -16.11 -10.41 2.72
CA LYS A 130 -14.88 -10.90 3.33
C LYS A 130 -13.71 -10.19 2.67
N THR A 131 -12.81 -9.70 3.50
CA THR A 131 -11.51 -9.20 3.09
C THR A 131 -10.45 -9.87 3.96
N GLY A 132 -9.19 -9.59 3.70
CA GLY A 132 -8.14 -9.88 4.65
C GLY A 132 -6.99 -8.91 4.48
N GLN A 133 -6.16 -8.85 5.51
CA GLN A 133 -5.06 -7.93 5.59
C GLN A 133 -3.91 -8.59 6.33
N ILE A 134 -2.70 -8.28 5.90
CA ILE A 134 -1.50 -8.50 6.70
C ILE A 134 -1.25 -7.18 7.43
N THR A 135 -1.48 -7.16 8.74
CA THR A 135 -1.36 -5.95 9.54
C THR A 135 0.04 -5.34 9.44
N ALA A 136 1.10 -6.16 9.48
CA ALA A 136 2.47 -5.70 9.31
C ALA A 136 2.69 -4.92 8.00
N ALA A 137 2.09 -5.37 6.89
CA ALA A 137 2.22 -4.69 5.60
C ALA A 137 1.49 -3.34 5.59
N HIS A 138 0.33 -3.25 6.24
CA HIS A 138 -0.41 -2.00 6.43
C HIS A 138 0.39 -0.99 7.27
N GLU A 139 0.90 -1.44 8.42
CA GLU A 139 1.63 -0.57 9.35
C GLU A 139 2.94 -0.06 8.75
N VAL A 140 3.67 -0.90 8.01
CA VAL A 140 4.84 -0.48 7.23
C VAL A 140 4.47 0.52 6.14
N GLY A 141 3.28 0.36 5.54
CA GLY A 141 2.71 1.28 4.57
C GLY A 141 2.70 2.72 5.04
N HIS A 142 2.40 2.96 6.32
CA HIS A 142 2.40 4.30 6.89
C HIS A 142 3.77 5.01 6.82
N TRP A 143 4.88 4.30 6.64
CA TRP A 143 6.20 4.91 6.45
C TRP A 143 6.50 5.29 4.99
N LEU A 144 5.71 4.82 4.03
CA LEU A 144 5.84 5.13 2.60
C LEU A 144 5.31 6.52 2.24
N ARG A 145 5.63 7.50 3.08
CA ARG A 145 5.15 8.87 2.97
C ARG A 145 5.81 9.62 1.81
N GLY A 146 5.06 10.55 1.23
CA GLY A 146 5.64 11.58 0.38
C GLY A 146 6.59 12.50 1.17
N PRO A 147 7.49 13.26 0.52
CA PRO A 147 8.52 14.05 1.18
C PRO A 147 8.00 15.07 2.21
N THR A 148 6.75 15.50 2.06
CA THR A 148 6.10 16.54 2.89
C THR A 148 5.18 15.97 3.97
N GLN A 149 4.93 14.66 3.96
CA GLN A 149 3.97 14.02 4.86
C GLN A 149 4.68 13.40 6.06
N ARG A 150 4.00 13.33 7.21
CA ARG A 150 4.51 12.67 8.41
C ARG A 150 4.36 11.15 8.33
N VAL A 151 3.25 10.71 7.78
CA VAL A 151 2.89 9.31 7.53
C VAL A 151 2.08 9.24 6.25
N PHE A 152 2.11 8.10 5.57
CA PHE A 152 1.18 7.80 4.49
C PHE A 152 -0.16 7.40 5.08
N GLU A 153 -1.21 8.19 4.87
CA GLU A 153 -2.47 8.03 5.60
C GLU A 153 -3.38 6.93 5.04
N HIS A 154 -4.35 6.51 5.86
CA HIS A 154 -5.46 5.68 5.37
C HIS A 154 -6.18 6.34 4.20
N ILE A 155 -6.69 5.50 3.30
CA ILE A 155 -7.22 5.91 2.00
C ILE A 155 -8.25 7.05 2.06
N ASP A 156 -9.10 7.10 3.08
CA ASP A 156 -10.15 8.12 3.26
C ASP A 156 -9.94 9.05 4.47
N ARG A 157 -8.74 9.07 5.06
CA ARG A 157 -8.45 9.87 6.27
C ARG A 157 -8.82 11.34 6.09
N GLN A 158 -8.33 11.97 5.03
CA GLN A 158 -8.56 13.40 4.77
C GLN A 158 -10.05 13.72 4.56
N ALA A 159 -10.75 12.87 3.81
CA ALA A 159 -12.19 13.01 3.60
C ALA A 159 -12.95 12.93 4.93
N MET A 160 -12.60 11.99 5.81
CA MET A 160 -13.24 11.83 7.11
C MET A 160 -12.89 12.94 8.10
N LEU A 161 -11.67 13.50 8.06
CA LEU A 161 -11.31 14.69 8.83
C LEU A 161 -12.15 15.90 8.42
N LYS A 162 -12.33 16.12 7.11
CA LYS A 162 -13.19 17.20 6.60
C LYS A 162 -14.65 16.99 7.02
N LYS A 163 -15.15 15.76 6.91
CA LYS A 163 -16.52 15.39 7.32
C LYS A 163 -16.76 15.62 8.80
N GLY A 164 -15.84 15.20 9.67
CA GLY A 164 -15.96 15.42 11.12
C GLY A 164 -15.89 16.89 11.53
N LYS A 165 -15.17 17.73 10.77
CA LYS A 165 -15.20 19.20 10.96
C LYS A 165 -16.51 19.82 10.50
N ALA A 166 -17.11 19.32 9.43
CA ALA A 166 -18.34 19.83 8.86
C ALA A 166 -19.60 19.37 9.62
N ASP A 167 -19.55 18.18 10.23
CA ASP A 167 -20.67 17.57 10.92
C ASP A 167 -20.22 16.94 12.24
N ALA A 168 -20.39 17.70 13.32
CA ALA A 168 -20.06 17.28 14.68
C ALA A 168 -21.01 16.19 15.23
N SER A 169 -22.12 15.90 14.54
CA SER A 169 -23.06 14.85 14.97
C SER A 169 -22.56 13.44 14.66
N VAL A 170 -21.59 13.31 13.75
CA VAL A 170 -21.02 12.00 13.39
C VAL A 170 -20.08 11.51 14.51
N PRO A 171 -20.35 10.36 15.14
CA PRO A 171 -19.50 9.87 16.22
C PRO A 171 -18.07 9.61 15.75
N LYS A 172 -17.06 10.02 16.54
CA LYS A 172 -15.64 9.82 16.22
C LYS A 172 -15.30 8.37 15.84
N LYS A 173 -15.87 7.39 16.56
CA LYS A 173 -15.67 5.95 16.26
C LYS A 173 -16.13 5.55 14.86
N VAL A 174 -17.12 6.24 14.30
CA VAL A 174 -17.60 6.00 12.92
C VAL A 174 -16.60 6.60 11.93
N LEU A 175 -16.17 7.84 12.14
CA LEU A 175 -15.15 8.50 11.31
C LEU A 175 -13.84 7.69 11.29
N ASP A 176 -13.41 7.19 12.45
CA ASP A 176 -12.20 6.37 12.59
C ASP A 176 -12.31 5.00 11.88
N ARG A 177 -13.52 4.52 11.57
CA ARG A 177 -13.70 3.31 10.74
C ARG A 177 -13.77 3.65 9.26
N MET A 178 -14.45 4.73 8.91
CA MET A 178 -14.65 5.13 7.52
C MET A 178 -13.36 5.58 6.83
N GLN A 179 -12.34 6.00 7.59
CA GLN A 179 -11.03 6.33 7.01
C GLN A 179 -10.37 5.17 6.26
N TYR A 180 -10.76 3.92 6.55
CA TYR A 180 -10.28 2.71 5.90
C TYR A 180 -11.00 2.39 4.58
N GLY A 181 -11.87 3.27 4.09
CA GLY A 181 -12.59 3.08 2.82
C GLY A 181 -14.09 3.37 2.95
N GLU A 182 -14.57 4.46 2.36
CA GLU A 182 -15.99 4.79 2.25
C GLU A 182 -16.67 4.06 1.08
N THR A 183 -15.91 3.48 0.15
CA THR A 183 -16.43 2.62 -0.94
C THR A 183 -15.88 1.20 -0.83
N LEU A 184 -16.58 0.21 -1.40
CA LEU A 184 -16.14 -1.19 -1.35
C LEU A 184 -14.73 -1.37 -1.92
N GLY A 185 -14.45 -0.81 -3.10
CA GLY A 185 -13.13 -0.89 -3.72
C GLY A 185 -12.03 -0.24 -2.86
N ARG A 186 -12.31 0.90 -2.24
CA ARG A 186 -11.38 1.56 -1.31
C ARG A 186 -11.20 0.77 -0.02
N TYR A 187 -12.22 0.07 0.45
CA TYR A 187 -12.11 -0.78 1.63
C TYR A 187 -11.23 -2.01 1.39
N TYR A 188 -11.20 -2.55 0.17
CA TYR A 188 -10.27 -3.64 -0.20
C TYR A 188 -8.82 -3.18 -0.33
N SER A 189 -8.55 -1.87 -0.33
CA SER A 189 -7.19 -1.34 -0.45
C SER A 189 -6.30 -1.69 0.76
N LEU A 190 -4.99 -1.69 0.54
CA LEU A 190 -4.00 -2.02 1.56
C LEU A 190 -3.94 -0.96 2.67
N MET A 191 -4.06 0.34 2.36
CA MET A 191 -4.25 1.40 3.37
C MET A 191 -5.71 1.54 3.83
N GLY A 192 -6.58 0.67 3.32
CA GLY A 192 -7.93 0.46 3.79
C GLY A 192 -8.04 -0.76 4.72
N GLY A 193 -9.14 -1.50 4.60
CA GLY A 193 -9.40 -2.71 5.37
C GLY A 193 -8.91 -4.01 4.73
N GLY A 194 -8.23 -3.94 3.58
CA GLY A 194 -7.84 -5.11 2.79
C GLY A 194 -6.35 -5.19 2.50
N SER A 195 -6.01 -5.83 1.38
CA SER A 195 -4.63 -6.14 0.98
C SER A 195 -4.31 -5.77 -0.46
N VAL A 196 -5.22 -5.09 -1.16
CA VAL A 196 -5.06 -4.76 -2.58
C VAL A 196 -4.38 -3.41 -2.73
N VAL A 197 -3.37 -3.30 -3.58
CA VAL A 197 -2.77 -2.01 -3.91
C VAL A 197 -3.60 -1.33 -5.01
N GLY A 198 -4.05 -0.10 -4.76
CA GLY A 198 -4.74 0.75 -5.73
C GLY A 198 -4.00 2.05 -6.02
N ASP A 199 -4.67 2.98 -6.69
CA ASP A 199 -4.12 4.30 -7.05
C ASP A 199 -3.57 5.08 -5.85
N HIS A 200 -4.24 4.95 -4.69
CA HIS A 200 -3.80 5.59 -3.45
C HIS A 200 -2.43 5.07 -3.03
N GLU A 201 -2.29 3.76 -2.87
CA GLU A 201 -1.04 3.06 -2.51
C GLU A 201 0.09 3.30 -3.53
N ALA A 202 -0.25 3.47 -4.80
CA ALA A 202 0.70 3.76 -5.87
C ALA A 202 1.27 5.19 -5.82
N GLY A 203 0.61 6.11 -5.13
CA GLY A 203 0.96 7.54 -5.05
C GLY A 203 2.44 7.82 -4.72
N PRO A 204 3.01 7.25 -3.63
CA PRO A 204 4.41 7.46 -3.27
C PRO A 204 5.41 7.03 -4.35
N TRP A 205 5.11 5.98 -5.11
CA TRP A 205 5.94 5.55 -6.24
C TRP A 205 5.80 6.51 -7.42
N MET A 206 4.58 6.95 -7.71
CA MET A 206 4.29 7.92 -8.77
C MET A 206 5.01 9.26 -8.54
N GLU A 207 5.03 9.75 -7.30
CA GLU A 207 5.79 10.95 -6.92
C GLU A 207 7.30 10.78 -7.14
N ARG A 208 7.85 9.61 -6.77
CA ARG A 208 9.27 9.28 -6.99
C ARG A 208 9.60 9.16 -8.48
N LEU A 209 8.76 8.48 -9.25
CA LEU A 209 8.91 8.36 -10.70
C LEU A 209 8.92 9.73 -11.37
N ALA A 210 7.97 10.60 -11.01
CA ALA A 210 7.93 11.97 -11.52
C ALA A 210 9.23 12.74 -11.21
N LYS A 211 9.78 12.57 -10.00
CA LYS A 211 11.04 13.21 -9.60
C LYS A 211 12.26 12.68 -10.34
N HIS A 212 12.38 11.35 -10.52
CA HIS A 212 13.56 10.72 -11.10
C HIS A 212 13.57 10.70 -12.63
N THR A 213 12.40 10.74 -13.25
CA THR A 213 12.29 10.77 -14.72
C THR A 213 12.15 12.19 -15.27
N HIS A 214 11.93 13.19 -14.40
CA HIS A 214 11.55 14.56 -14.75
C HIS A 214 10.22 14.65 -15.54
N LEU A 215 9.44 13.57 -15.59
CA LEU A 215 8.16 13.48 -16.29
C LEU A 215 7.04 13.56 -15.26
N THR A 216 6.67 14.79 -14.93
CA THR A 216 5.54 15.03 -14.01
C THR A 216 4.28 14.42 -14.64
N GLY A 217 3.53 13.55 -13.95
CA GLY A 217 2.24 13.02 -14.44
C GLY A 217 2.29 12.14 -15.71
N GLY A 218 3.47 11.71 -16.15
CA GLY A 218 3.65 10.85 -17.33
C GLY A 218 3.47 9.36 -17.06
N TRP A 219 3.00 8.96 -15.88
CA TRP A 219 2.89 7.57 -15.48
C TRP A 219 1.45 7.23 -15.10
N VAL A 220 1.07 5.97 -15.28
CA VAL A 220 -0.23 5.41 -14.86
C VAL A 220 0.04 4.13 -14.12
N PHE A 221 -0.60 3.95 -12.96
CA PHE A 221 -0.57 2.71 -12.22
C PHE A 221 -1.44 1.66 -12.91
N VAL A 222 -0.89 0.45 -13.04
CA VAL A 222 -1.62 -0.74 -13.47
C VAL A 222 -1.33 -1.84 -12.46
N HIS A 223 -2.39 -2.44 -11.94
CA HIS A 223 -2.24 -3.57 -11.04
C HIS A 223 -1.74 -4.80 -11.82
N LYS A 224 -0.74 -5.51 -11.29
CA LYS A 224 0.02 -6.56 -11.99
C LYS A 224 -0.85 -7.69 -12.56
N GLN A 225 -1.94 -8.07 -11.88
CA GLN A 225 -2.89 -9.07 -12.40
C GLN A 225 -3.59 -8.62 -13.68
N HIS A 226 -3.82 -7.32 -13.84
CA HIS A 226 -4.42 -6.72 -15.03
C HIS A 226 -3.37 -6.38 -16.10
N PHE A 227 -2.08 -6.59 -15.81
CA PHE A 227 -0.98 -6.33 -16.74
C PHE A 227 -0.72 -7.48 -17.74
N HIS A 228 -1.56 -8.52 -17.73
CA HIS A 228 -1.62 -9.46 -18.85
C HIS A 228 -2.25 -8.76 -20.08
N TRP A 229 -1.49 -7.86 -20.70
CA TRP A 229 -1.81 -7.30 -22.00
C TRP A 229 -1.63 -8.42 -23.03
N SER A 230 -2.64 -8.62 -23.88
CA SER A 230 -2.47 -9.54 -24.99
C SER A 230 -1.43 -8.95 -25.96
N VAL A 231 -0.67 -9.78 -26.67
CA VAL A 231 0.33 -9.33 -27.67
C VAL A 231 -0.29 -8.42 -28.75
N GLY A 232 -1.62 -8.37 -28.86
CA GLY A 232 -2.36 -7.48 -29.77
C GLY A 232 -2.57 -6.05 -29.26
N ASP A 233 -2.36 -5.76 -27.99
CA ASP A 233 -2.72 -4.48 -27.36
C ASP A 233 -1.62 -3.40 -27.47
N ILE A 234 -0.91 -3.35 -28.60
CA ILE A 234 0.04 -2.26 -28.87
C ILE A 234 -0.75 -1.00 -29.22
N SER A 235 -0.53 0.08 -28.47
CA SER A 235 -1.28 1.32 -28.67
C SER A 235 -1.05 1.97 -30.03
N PRO A 236 -2.03 2.71 -30.58
CA PRO A 236 -1.87 3.43 -31.85
C PRO A 236 -0.70 4.42 -31.84
N ARG A 237 -0.45 5.09 -30.71
CA ARG A 237 0.69 6.01 -30.54
C ARG A 237 2.02 5.26 -30.62
N GLN A 238 2.13 4.10 -29.96
CA GLN A 238 3.33 3.27 -30.03
C GLN A 238 3.59 2.75 -31.45
N LYS A 239 2.57 2.25 -32.16
CA LYS A 239 2.68 1.84 -33.58
C LYS A 239 3.21 2.98 -34.46
N ARG A 240 2.59 4.16 -34.35
CA ARG A 240 3.01 5.37 -35.09
C ARG A 240 4.46 5.75 -34.80
N LEU A 241 4.89 5.67 -33.54
CA LEU A 241 6.24 6.11 -33.15
C LEU A 241 7.32 5.09 -33.47
N LEU A 242 7.01 3.79 -33.46
CA LEU A 242 7.97 2.72 -33.73
C LEU A 242 7.96 2.23 -35.19
N GLY A 243 7.02 2.71 -36.02
CA GLY A 243 6.95 2.36 -37.44
C GLY A 243 6.48 0.93 -37.69
N SER A 244 5.61 0.41 -36.81
CA SER A 244 5.00 -0.93 -36.89
C SER A 244 3.53 -0.91 -37.30
#